data_AF-A0A1E5MJP6-F1
#
_entry.id   AF-A0A1E5MJP6-F1
#
_cell.length_a   1.000
_cell.length_b   1.000
_cell.length_c   1.000
_cell.angle_alpha   90.00
_cell.angle_beta   90.00
_cell.angle_gamma   90.00
#
_symmetry.space_group_name_H-M   'P 1'
#
loop_
_entity.id
_entity.type
_entity.pdbx_description
1 polymer ?
#
loop_
_entity_poly.entity_id
_entity_poly.type
_entity_poly.pdbx_seq_one_letter_code
_entity_poly.pdbx_strand_id
1 'polypeptide(L)'
;MPLTGTEALVMRWVHRNPGASPSAVADATALQRSNCSVALRSLVAKGMVERRTDPDDARTVQLHPTSRANGSIERLHAHWAGRLRAALAGDDEGLAAAANLLARIDDGLRRRD
;
A
#
# COMPACT_ATOMS: atom_id res chain seq x y z
N MET A 1 11.59 -0.13 13.78
CA MET A 1 10.24 -0.35 14.35
C MET A 1 9.30 -0.84 13.25
N PRO A 2 8.49 -1.88 13.50
CA PRO A 2 7.47 -2.31 12.56
C PRO A 2 6.43 -1.21 12.31
N LEU A 3 5.69 -1.33 11.21
CA LEU A 3 4.55 -0.46 10.95
C LEU A 3 3.35 -0.89 11.81
N THR A 4 2.60 0.07 12.34
CA THR A 4 1.30 -0.21 12.94
C THR A 4 0.28 -0.57 11.86
N GLY A 5 -0.89 -1.11 12.25
CA GLY A 5 -1.96 -1.42 11.29
C GLY A 5 -2.39 -0.20 10.46
N THR A 6 -2.56 0.95 11.10
CA THR A 6 -2.91 2.21 10.43
C THR A 6 -1.81 2.70 9.51
N GLU A 7 -0.54 2.64 9.94
CA GLU A 7 0.59 3.01 9.08
C GLU A 7 0.71 2.08 7.87
N ALA A 8 0.48 0.77 8.05
CA ALA A 8 0.48 -0.18 6.94
C ALA A 8 -0.66 0.08 5.95
N LEU A 9 -1.86 0.44 6.43
CA LEU A 9 -2.99 0.85 5.59
C LEU A 9 -2.65 2.08 4.75
N VAL A 10 -2.15 3.15 5.39
CA VAL A 10 -1.75 4.39 4.73
C VAL A 10 -0.60 4.15 3.75
N MET A 11 0.44 3.43 4.15
CA MET A 11 1.59 3.11 3.31
C MET A 11 1.18 2.30 2.08
N ARG A 12 0.27 1.32 2.24
CA ARG A 12 -0.26 0.52 1.12
C ARG A 12 -0.97 1.41 0.10
N TRP A 13 -1.74 2.40 0.55
CA TRP A 13 -2.43 3.32 -0.35
C TRP A 13 -1.46 4.25 -1.08
N VAL A 14 -0.51 4.86 -0.36
CA VAL A 14 0.53 5.72 -0.96
C VAL A 14 1.40 4.95 -1.96
N HIS A 15 1.80 3.71 -1.64
CA HIS A 15 2.63 2.91 -2.54
C HIS A 15 1.92 2.57 -3.85
N ARG A 16 0.60 2.38 -3.83
CA ARG A 16 -0.20 2.12 -5.05
C ARG A 16 -0.61 3.38 -5.80
N ASN A 17 -0.58 4.53 -5.13
CA ASN A 17 -0.97 5.82 -5.70
C ASN A 17 0.12 6.88 -5.43
N PRO A 18 1.35 6.72 -5.96
CA PRO A 18 2.37 7.76 -5.84
C PRO A 18 1.86 9.07 -6.46
N GLY A 19 2.10 10.20 -5.79
CA GLY A 19 1.57 11.49 -6.22
C GLY A 19 0.28 11.91 -5.50
N ALA A 20 -0.38 11.00 -4.77
CA ALA A 20 -1.63 11.33 -4.07
C ALA A 20 -1.43 12.41 -2.99
N SER A 21 -2.43 13.29 -2.86
CA SER A 21 -2.46 14.29 -1.79
C SER A 21 -2.83 13.66 -0.44
N PRO A 22 -2.43 14.27 0.70
CA PRO A 22 -2.82 13.77 2.02
C PRO A 22 -4.33 13.63 2.23
N SER A 23 -5.16 14.49 1.62
CA SER A 23 -6.61 14.37 1.68
C SER A 23 -7.12 13.15 0.91
N ALA A 24 -6.62 12.92 -0.32
CA ALA A 24 -6.98 11.74 -1.09
C ALA A 24 -6.61 10.44 -0.37
N VAL A 25 -5.49 10.42 0.35
CA VAL A 25 -5.11 9.28 1.20
C VAL A 25 -6.07 9.11 2.39
N ALA A 26 -6.44 10.18 3.07
CA ALA A 26 -7.38 10.11 4.20
C ALA A 26 -8.75 9.57 3.77
N ASP A 27 -9.28 10.09 2.65
CA ASP A 27 -10.58 9.71 2.11
C ASP A 27 -10.58 8.23 1.69
N ALA A 28 -9.57 7.79 0.93
CA ALA A 28 -9.49 6.41 0.46
C ALA A 28 -9.20 5.38 1.56
N THR A 29 -8.62 5.80 2.68
CA THR A 29 -8.38 4.94 3.84
C THR A 29 -9.51 5.01 4.87
N ALA A 30 -10.55 5.81 4.61
CA ALA A 30 -11.64 6.12 5.55
C ALA A 30 -11.14 6.61 6.93
N LEU A 31 -9.96 7.22 6.97
CA LEU A 31 -9.35 7.74 8.20
C LEU A 31 -9.75 9.20 8.41
N GLN A 32 -10.03 9.57 9.66
CA GLN A 32 -10.10 10.98 10.03
C GLN A 32 -8.78 11.68 9.68
N ARG A 33 -8.86 12.93 9.19
CA ARG A 33 -7.71 13.71 8.73
C ARG A 33 -6.59 13.82 9.78
N SER A 34 -6.94 13.95 11.05
CA SER A 34 -5.98 13.99 12.17
C SER A 34 -5.21 12.68 12.30
N ASN A 35 -5.88 11.53 12.22
CA ASN A 35 -5.28 10.21 12.30
C ASN A 35 -4.39 9.92 11.08
N CYS A 36 -4.86 10.26 9.87
CA CYS A 36 -4.06 10.15 8.65
C CYS A 36 -2.78 11.02 8.76
N SER A 37 -2.90 12.24 9.29
CA SER A 37 -1.75 13.13 9.48
C SER A 37 -0.72 12.59 10.48
N VAL A 38 -1.16 11.96 11.58
CA VAL A 38 -0.27 11.28 12.54
C VAL A 38 0.46 10.11 11.87
N ALA A 39 -0.26 9.26 11.16
CA ALA A 39 0.32 8.11 10.44
C ALA A 39 1.34 8.56 9.39
N LEU A 40 1.00 9.57 8.58
CA LEU A 40 1.91 10.12 7.56
C LEU A 40 3.16 10.73 8.18
N ARG A 41 3.06 11.47 9.29
CA ARG A 41 4.25 11.99 10.00
C ARG A 41 5.15 10.86 10.49
N SER A 42 4.56 9.81 11.05
CA SER A 42 5.32 8.64 11.50
C SER A 42 5.99 7.91 10.33
N LEU A 43 5.30 7.73 9.20
CA LEU A 43 5.85 7.11 7.99
C LEU A 43 6.99 7.92 7.38
N VAL A 44 6.89 9.26 7.39
CA VAL A 44 8.00 10.15 6.99
C VAL A 44 9.17 9.99 7.94
N ALA A 45 8.95 10.01 9.25
CA ALA A 45 10.01 9.80 10.25
C ALA A 45 10.68 8.42 10.13
N LYS A 46 9.95 7.40 9.70
CA LYS A 46 10.46 6.05 9.41
C LYS A 46 11.15 5.93 8.05
N GLY A 47 11.17 7.01 7.26
CA GLY A 47 11.76 7.06 5.93
C GLY A 47 11.01 6.22 4.90
N MET A 48 9.71 6.00 5.08
CA MET A 48 8.87 5.17 4.21
C MET A 48 8.08 6.00 3.19
N VAL A 49 7.69 7.22 3.57
CA VAL A 49 7.00 8.17 2.70
C VAL A 49 7.82 9.44 2.64
N GLU A 50 7.83 10.09 1.49
CA GLU A 50 8.33 11.45 1.33
C GLU A 50 7.22 12.37 0.82
N ARG A 51 7.35 13.66 1.16
CA ARG A 51 6.46 14.72 0.72
C ARG A 51 7.20 15.54 -0.33
N ARG A 52 6.58 15.71 -1.49
CA ARG A 52 7.11 16.54 -2.58
C ARG A 52 6.10 17.62 -2.89
N THR A 53 6.56 18.81 -3.25
CA THR A 53 5.68 19.84 -3.80
C THR A 53 5.14 19.37 -5.13
N ASP A 54 3.87 19.63 -5.40
CA ASP A 54 3.27 19.34 -6.69
C ASP A 54 3.92 20.24 -7.78
N PRO A 55 4.40 19.66 -8.89
CA PRO A 55 5.00 20.45 -9.97
C PRO A 55 4.03 21.41 -10.66
N ASP A 56 2.73 21.11 -10.64
CA ASP A 56 1.70 21.90 -11.33
C ASP A 56 1.02 22.92 -10.38
N ASP A 57 1.10 22.70 -9.06
CA ASP A 57 0.62 23.64 -8.04
C ASP A 57 1.50 23.64 -6.78
N ALA A 58 2.36 24.66 -6.65
CA ALA A 58 3.28 24.78 -5.53
C ALA A 58 2.60 24.85 -4.14
N ARG A 59 1.29 25.06 -4.07
CA ARG A 59 0.51 25.06 -2.82
C ARG A 59 0.12 23.65 -2.37
N THR A 60 0.29 22.65 -3.22
CA THR A 60 -0.12 21.28 -2.98
C THR A 60 1.08 20.37 -2.69
N VAL A 61 0.86 19.38 -1.83
CA VAL A 61 1.86 18.38 -1.47
C VAL A 61 1.42 17.01 -1.97
N GLN A 62 2.33 16.32 -2.63
CA GLN A 62 2.18 14.95 -3.08
C GLN A 62 2.96 13.99 -2.19
N LEU A 63 2.40 12.81 -1.95
CA LEU A 63 3.00 11.74 -1.17
C LEU A 63 3.59 10.68 -2.10
N HIS A 64 4.83 10.30 -1.85
CA HIS A 64 5.54 9.29 -2.63
C HIS A 64 6.15 8.22 -1.71
N PRO A 65 6.12 6.93 -2.10
CA PRO A 65 6.89 5.92 -1.40
C PRO A 65 8.38 6.17 -1.64
N THR A 66 9.20 6.02 -0.60
CA THR A 66 10.65 6.10 -0.77
C THR A 66 11.23 4.81 -1.38
N SER A 67 12.46 4.88 -1.88
CA SER A 67 13.19 3.67 -2.32
C SER A 67 13.32 2.63 -1.20
N ARG A 68 13.44 3.08 0.06
CA ARG A 68 13.45 2.22 1.24
C ARG A 68 12.12 1.48 1.41
N ALA A 69 10.99 2.16 1.21
CA ALA A 69 9.68 1.52 1.27
C ALA A 69 9.53 0.48 0.16
N ASN A 70 9.88 0.85 -1.08
CA ASN A 70 9.80 -0.06 -2.23
C ASN A 70 10.63 -1.32 -2.01
N GLY A 71 11.91 -1.18 -1.64
CA GLY A 71 12.76 -2.34 -1.35
C GLY A 71 12.28 -3.16 -0.15
N SER A 72 11.59 -2.55 0.82
CA SER A 72 11.00 -3.29 1.95
C SER A 72 9.78 -4.10 1.53
N ILE A 73 8.94 -3.55 0.65
CA ILE A 73 7.77 -4.24 0.08
C ILE A 73 8.22 -5.38 -0.84
N GLU A 74 9.23 -5.16 -1.68
CA GLU A 74 9.81 -6.19 -2.54
C GLU A 74 10.33 -7.39 -1.73
N ARG A 75 11.09 -7.14 -0.65
CA ARG A 75 11.57 -8.22 0.24
C ARG A 75 10.42 -8.98 0.88
N LEU A 76 9.35 -8.28 1.28
CA LEU A 76 8.17 -8.92 1.86
C LEU A 76 7.46 -9.80 0.81
N HIS A 77 7.25 -9.30 -0.41
CA HIS A 77 6.64 -10.06 -1.49
C HIS A 77 7.48 -11.27 -1.87
N ALA A 78 8.80 -11.13 -1.98
CA ALA A 78 9.71 -12.24 -2.27
C ALA A 78 9.64 -13.34 -1.19
N HIS A 79 9.61 -12.95 0.08
CA HIS A 79 9.47 -13.90 1.19
C HIS A 79 8.16 -14.69 1.09
N TRP A 80 7.02 -14.03 0.89
CA TRP A 80 5.73 -14.69 0.77
C TRP A 80 5.64 -15.55 -0.49
N ALA A 81 6.15 -15.08 -1.62
CA ALA A 81 6.17 -15.84 -2.86
C ALA A 81 6.98 -17.13 -2.71
N GLY A 82 8.13 -17.08 -2.01
CA GLY A 82 8.90 -18.28 -1.67
C GLY A 82 8.12 -19.26 -0.80
N ARG A 83 7.46 -18.77 0.25
CA ARG A 83 6.62 -19.59 1.13
C ARG A 83 5.44 -20.24 0.41
N LEU A 84 4.75 -19.51 -0.46
CA LEU A 84 3.63 -20.02 -1.24
C LEU A 84 4.10 -21.10 -2.22
N ARG A 85 5.19 -20.85 -2.96
CA ARG A 85 5.77 -21.86 -3.87
C ARG A 85 6.13 -23.15 -3.15
N ALA A 86 6.74 -23.05 -1.97
CA ALA A 86 7.08 -24.22 -1.16
C ALA A 86 5.83 -24.99 -0.70
N ALA A 87 4.77 -24.28 -0.30
CA ALA A 87 3.52 -24.91 0.14
C ALA A 87 2.73 -25.55 -1.00
N LEU A 88 2.78 -24.99 -2.20
CA LEU A 88 2.04 -25.47 -3.37
C LEU A 88 2.69 -26.70 -4.03
N ALA A 89 3.98 -26.95 -3.78
CA ALA A 89 4.70 -28.12 -4.29
C ALA A 89 4.56 -28.34 -5.82
N GLY A 90 4.42 -27.25 -6.60
CA GLY A 90 4.27 -27.30 -8.05
C GLY A 90 2.83 -27.39 -8.58
N ASP A 91 1.81 -27.24 -7.72
CA ASP A 91 0.40 -27.16 -8.12
C ASP A 91 0.06 -25.80 -8.76
N ASP A 92 0.57 -25.57 -9.96
CA ASP A 92 0.37 -24.33 -10.71
C ASP A 92 -1.09 -24.17 -11.17
N GLU A 93 -1.79 -25.27 -11.45
CA GLU A 93 -3.21 -25.26 -11.84
C GLU A 93 -4.10 -24.85 -10.66
N GLY A 94 -3.91 -25.47 -9.49
CA GLY A 94 -4.63 -25.10 -8.27
C GLY A 94 -4.35 -23.66 -7.84
N LEU A 95 -3.10 -23.19 -7.99
CA LEU A 95 -2.74 -21.79 -7.77
C LEU A 95 -3.52 -20.85 -8.72
N ALA A 96 -3.55 -21.16 -10.01
CA ALA A 96 -4.26 -20.35 -11.00
C ALA A 96 -5.77 -20.32 -10.70
N ALA A 97 -6.37 -21.46 -10.38
CA ALA A 97 -7.78 -21.56 -10.02
C ALA A 97 -8.11 -20.74 -8.76
N ALA A 98 -7.29 -20.84 -7.71
CA ALA A 98 -7.46 -20.07 -6.48
C ALA A 98 -7.30 -18.56 -6.70
N ALA A 99 -6.28 -18.15 -7.46
CA ALA A 99 -6.06 -16.73 -7.80
C ALA A 99 -7.26 -16.15 -8.57
N ASN A 100 -7.78 -16.87 -9.56
CA ASN A 100 -8.96 -16.47 -10.32
C ASN A 100 -10.21 -16.36 -9.43
N LEU A 101 -10.42 -17.28 -8.50
CA LEU A 101 -11.54 -17.21 -7.56
C LEU A 101 -11.44 -15.97 -6.64
N LEU A 102 -10.26 -15.73 -6.07
CA LEU A 102 -10.03 -14.57 -5.20
C LEU A 102 -10.19 -13.25 -5.95
N ALA A 103 -9.70 -13.15 -7.19
CA ALA A 103 -9.88 -11.96 -8.02
C ALA A 103 -11.36 -11.65 -8.27
N ARG A 104 -12.17 -12.68 -8.56
CA ARG A 104 -13.63 -12.52 -8.76
C ARG A 104 -14.34 -12.06 -7.49
N ILE A 105 -13.94 -12.58 -6.32
CA ILE A 105 -14.49 -12.15 -5.02
C ILE A 105 -14.12 -10.69 -4.76
N ASP A 106 -12.85 -10.32 -4.94
CA ASP A 106 -12.34 -8.95 -4.75
C ASP A 106 -13.05 -7.94 -5.66
N ASP A 107 -13.22 -8.25 -6.95
CA ASP A 107 -13.98 -7.43 -7.89
C ASP A 107 -15.46 -7.32 -7.50
N GLY A 108 -16.05 -8.42 -7.02
CA GLY A 108 -17.43 -8.43 -6.52
C GLY A 108 -17.63 -7.52 -5.30
N LEU A 109 -16.65 -7.50 -4.39
CA LEU A 109 -16.68 -6.65 -3.20
C LEU A 109 -16.46 -5.17 -3.55
N ARG A 110 -15.55 -4.85 -4.48
CA ARG A 110 -15.30 -3.46 -4.92
C ARG A 110 -16.45 -2.83 -5.69
N ARG A 111 -17.32 -3.63 -6.33
CA ARG A 111 -18.50 -3.13 -7.07
C ARG A 111 -19.69 -2.80 -6.17
N ARG A 112 -19.63 -3.10 -4.87
CA ARG A 112 -20.69 -2.74 -3.91
C ARG A 112 -20.32 -1.42 -3.23
N ASP A 113 -20.48 -0.34 -3.99
CA ASP A 113 -20.63 1.07 -3.59
C ASP A 113 -21.61 1.72 -4.59
#